data_AF-A0AAE6CCF6-F1
#
_entry.id   AF-A0AAE6CCF6-F1
#
_cell.length_a   1.000
_cell.length_b   1.000
_cell.length_c   1.000
_cell.angle_alpha   90.00
_cell.angle_beta   90.00
_cell.angle_gamma   90.00
#
_symmetry.space_group_name_H-M   'P 1'
#
loop_
_entity.id
_entity.type
_entity.pdbx_description
1 polymer ?
#
loop_
_entity_poly.entity_id
_entity_poly.type
_entity_poly.pdbx_seq_one_letter_code
_entity_poly.pdbx_strand_id
1 'polypeptide(L)'
;MKYRQTDSPPVAAAKASFSTSTAYRIERDPRLPSQRKAPRGRRRPDPLSEVFETEIVPILKAAPGLRPVAVFKEMLRRHPDLGSGIRRTLERRIRAWRAIHGEEQQVIFRQTHEPGQLGLSDFTDMGELGVTIAGVPLDHRLCHFRLAYCGFEHAHVVLGGESFVALAEGLQNALWSLGGAPREHRTDSLSAAFCNLDRDARDDLTQRYEALCAHYGMRPSRNNRGVAHENGSIEGPHGHLKRAIADALLLRGTVDFDDLATYRGFIDEIVSRRNARNAKRIDSERMVLQELPDRRTSDYEEVIVRVTSSGGFTLRKVFYTVPSRLIGHRLRVRLYDDRLDVFVGGTHLVTLPRGRPHPNGKYDQVVDYRHVIHSLRRKPMALLNLVYRDRLFPRDAYRKTFDRLRERLPDKKACRIMVDLLALAHERGCETELAGQLTADLEAGRLPDLNRLGAHFAPDPANLPNVVVQLVPLATYKCLIGTAETGGAA
;
A
#
# COMPACT_ATOMS: atom_id res chain seq x y z
N MET A 1 4.19 -23.27 -63.54
CA MET A 1 3.73 -24.64 -63.22
C MET A 1 4.67 -25.63 -63.87
N LYS A 2 5.59 -26.27 -63.11
CA LYS A 2 6.50 -27.29 -63.66
C LYS A 2 5.75 -28.56 -64.10
N TYR A 3 4.71 -28.98 -63.36
CA TYR A 3 3.95 -30.21 -63.68
C TYR A 3 3.17 -30.15 -65.01
N ARG A 4 2.69 -28.99 -65.45
CA ARG A 4 2.01 -28.85 -66.77
C ARG A 4 3.02 -28.92 -67.95
N GLN A 5 4.33 -28.83 -67.71
CA GLN A 5 5.29 -28.95 -68.81
C GLN A 5 5.38 -30.39 -69.35
N THR A 6 4.97 -31.38 -68.55
CA THR A 6 5.11 -32.81 -68.85
C THR A 6 3.83 -33.62 -68.64
N ASP A 7 2.91 -33.15 -67.80
CA ASP A 7 1.68 -33.88 -67.46
C ASP A 7 0.42 -33.20 -68.03
N SER A 8 -0.62 -34.01 -68.30
CA SER A 8 -1.94 -33.53 -68.73
C SER A 8 -2.65 -32.73 -67.62
N PRO A 9 -3.61 -31.83 -67.95
CA PRO A 9 -4.27 -30.97 -66.97
C PRO A 9 -4.87 -31.72 -65.76
N PRO A 10 -5.53 -32.89 -65.91
CA PRO A 10 -6.02 -33.66 -64.77
C PRO A 10 -4.92 -34.18 -63.85
N VAL A 11 -3.81 -34.66 -64.43
CA VAL A 11 -2.67 -35.24 -63.69
C VAL A 11 -1.89 -34.14 -62.97
N ALA A 12 -1.64 -33.01 -63.64
CA ALA A 12 -1.00 -31.85 -63.05
C ALA A 12 -1.83 -31.25 -61.89
N ALA A 13 -3.17 -31.27 -62.01
CA ALA A 13 -4.09 -30.78 -60.97
C ALA A 13 -4.10 -31.68 -59.72
N ALA A 14 -4.12 -33.00 -59.92
CA ALA A 14 -4.00 -33.98 -58.85
C ALA A 14 -2.66 -33.83 -58.11
N LYS A 15 -1.54 -33.72 -58.83
CA LYS A 15 -0.20 -33.52 -58.25
C LYS A 15 -0.07 -32.19 -57.50
N ALA A 16 -0.83 -31.17 -57.88
CA ALA A 16 -0.82 -29.84 -57.27
C ALA A 16 -2.01 -29.59 -56.32
N SER A 17 -2.77 -30.63 -55.99
CA SER A 17 -3.88 -30.61 -55.02
C SER A 17 -4.97 -29.56 -55.28
N PHE A 18 -5.38 -29.39 -56.54
CA PHE A 18 -6.57 -28.59 -56.89
C PHE A 18 -7.45 -29.30 -57.93
N SER A 19 -8.70 -28.85 -58.09
CA SER A 19 -9.67 -29.54 -58.96
C SER A 19 -9.28 -29.52 -60.44
N THR A 20 -9.62 -30.58 -61.16
CA THR A 20 -9.46 -30.66 -62.63
C THR A 20 -10.12 -29.46 -63.34
N SER A 21 -11.29 -29.03 -62.88
CA SER A 21 -11.98 -27.84 -63.38
C SER A 21 -11.22 -26.53 -63.17
N THR A 22 -10.38 -26.44 -62.13
CA THR A 22 -9.50 -25.29 -61.89
C THR A 22 -8.28 -25.34 -62.80
N ALA A 23 -7.76 -26.55 -63.09
CA ALA A 23 -6.67 -26.77 -64.04
C ALA A 23 -7.00 -26.24 -65.43
N TYR A 24 -8.15 -26.66 -65.99
CA TYR A 24 -8.61 -26.19 -67.29
C TYR A 24 -8.91 -24.68 -67.30
N ARG A 25 -9.34 -24.10 -66.17
CA ARG A 25 -9.59 -22.65 -66.05
C ARG A 25 -8.31 -21.80 -66.03
N ILE A 26 -7.22 -22.37 -65.50
CA ILE A 26 -5.89 -21.76 -65.51
C ILE A 26 -5.26 -21.92 -66.90
N GLU A 27 -5.47 -23.04 -67.58
CA GLU A 27 -4.99 -23.27 -68.95
C GLU A 27 -5.68 -22.35 -69.97
N ARG A 28 -6.99 -22.12 -69.80
CA ARG A 28 -7.81 -21.29 -70.70
C ARG A 28 -7.54 -19.79 -70.57
N ASP A 29 -7.03 -19.33 -69.43
CA ASP A 29 -6.50 -17.97 -69.29
C ASP A 29 -5.32 -18.00 -68.29
N PRO A 30 -4.08 -17.94 -68.81
CA PRO A 30 -2.85 -18.19 -68.04
C PRO A 30 -2.42 -17.01 -67.18
N ARG A 31 -3.18 -15.91 -67.15
CA ARG A 31 -2.90 -14.76 -66.29
C ARG A 31 -3.03 -15.15 -64.83
N LEU A 32 -2.10 -14.66 -64.01
CA LEU A 32 -2.13 -14.88 -62.57
C LEU A 32 -3.40 -14.25 -61.96
N PRO A 33 -3.95 -14.80 -60.87
CA PRO A 33 -5.10 -14.20 -60.16
C PRO A 33 -4.88 -12.73 -59.78
N SER A 34 -3.63 -12.31 -59.55
CA SER A 34 -3.23 -10.92 -59.30
C SER A 34 -3.37 -10.01 -60.53
N GLN A 35 -3.17 -10.56 -61.74
CA GLN A 35 -3.30 -9.88 -63.03
C GLN A 35 -4.74 -9.85 -63.56
N ARG A 36 -5.62 -10.68 -62.97
CA ARG A 36 -7.06 -10.75 -63.29
C ARG A 36 -7.92 -9.83 -62.45
N LYS A 37 -7.41 -9.33 -61.31
CA LYS A 37 -8.14 -8.39 -60.46
C LYS A 37 -8.19 -7.03 -61.15
N ALA A 38 -9.25 -6.79 -61.92
CA ALA A 38 -9.66 -5.42 -62.22
C ALA A 38 -9.88 -4.69 -60.88
N PRO A 39 -9.47 -3.40 -60.77
CA PRO A 39 -9.81 -2.58 -59.61
C PRO A 39 -11.32 -2.70 -59.39
N ARG A 40 -11.75 -3.18 -58.23
CA ARG A 40 -13.18 -3.24 -57.93
C ARG A 40 -13.70 -1.81 -57.88
N GLY A 41 -14.43 -1.42 -58.93
CA GLY A 41 -15.20 -0.18 -58.94
C GLY A 41 -16.20 -0.17 -57.78
N ARG A 42 -16.50 1.03 -57.28
CA ARG A 42 -17.44 1.23 -56.19
C ARG A 42 -18.86 0.90 -56.69
N ARG A 43 -19.53 -0.09 -56.10
CA ARG A 43 -20.89 -0.50 -56.52
C ARG A 43 -22.01 0.44 -56.06
N ARG A 44 -21.72 1.38 -55.17
CA ARG A 44 -22.67 2.36 -54.63
C ARG A 44 -22.04 3.76 -54.62
N PRO A 45 -22.83 4.82 -54.87
CA PRO A 45 -22.42 6.19 -54.64
C PRO A 45 -21.89 6.36 -53.22
N ASP A 46 -20.96 7.28 -53.07
CA ASP A 46 -20.33 7.55 -51.80
C ASP A 46 -21.24 8.40 -50.92
N PRO A 47 -21.76 7.90 -49.80
CA PRO A 47 -22.63 8.72 -48.94
C PRO A 47 -21.87 9.88 -48.28
N LEU A 48 -20.54 9.93 -48.38
CA LEU A 48 -19.71 10.96 -47.77
C LEU A 48 -18.95 11.82 -48.80
N SER A 49 -19.18 11.67 -50.12
CA SER A 49 -18.37 12.40 -51.12
C SER A 49 -18.52 13.91 -51.00
N GLU A 50 -19.73 14.39 -50.74
CA GLU A 50 -20.04 15.82 -50.74
C GLU A 50 -19.70 16.49 -49.41
N VAL A 51 -19.85 15.76 -48.29
CA VAL A 51 -19.69 16.28 -46.93
C VAL A 51 -18.27 16.09 -46.35
N PHE A 52 -17.47 15.18 -46.92
CA PHE A 52 -16.17 14.84 -46.31
C PHE A 52 -15.16 15.99 -46.39
N GLU A 53 -14.94 16.56 -47.57
CA GLU A 53 -13.99 17.67 -47.75
C GLU A 53 -14.55 19.01 -47.26
N THR A 54 -15.86 19.21 -47.37
CA THR A 54 -16.52 20.50 -47.09
C THR A 54 -16.85 20.71 -45.61
N GLU A 55 -17.14 19.64 -44.86
CA GLU A 55 -17.56 19.74 -43.45
C GLU A 55 -16.66 18.94 -42.50
N ILE A 56 -16.37 17.69 -42.83
CA ILE A 56 -15.60 16.81 -41.92
C ILE A 56 -14.13 17.25 -41.83
N VAL A 57 -13.48 17.56 -42.95
CA VAL A 57 -12.09 18.02 -42.96
C VAL A 57 -11.90 19.33 -42.19
N PRO A 58 -12.72 20.39 -42.37
CA PRO A 58 -12.64 21.60 -41.53
C PRO A 58 -12.80 21.33 -40.03
N ILE A 59 -13.73 20.44 -39.64
CA ILE A 59 -13.91 20.04 -38.23
C ILE A 59 -12.63 19.37 -37.69
N LEU A 60 -12.01 18.48 -38.47
CA LEU A 60 -10.77 17.81 -38.08
C LEU A 60 -9.57 18.77 -38.01
N LYS A 61 -9.51 19.78 -38.89
CA LYS A 61 -8.47 20.81 -38.86
C LYS A 61 -8.63 21.75 -37.67
N ALA A 62 -9.87 22.14 -37.35
CA ALA A 62 -10.16 23.04 -36.23
C ALA A 62 -9.99 22.35 -34.86
N ALA A 63 -10.25 21.05 -34.78
CA ALA A 63 -10.18 20.28 -33.53
C ALA A 63 -9.58 18.87 -33.78
N PRO A 64 -8.25 18.76 -33.92
CA PRO A 64 -7.57 17.52 -34.31
C PRO A 64 -7.79 16.35 -33.33
N GLY A 65 -8.05 16.63 -32.05
CA GLY A 65 -8.33 15.63 -31.00
C GLY A 65 -9.72 14.97 -31.04
N LEU A 66 -10.63 15.39 -31.95
CA LEU A 66 -12.00 14.86 -31.98
C LEU A 66 -12.06 13.36 -32.27
N ARG A 67 -12.78 12.59 -31.44
CA ARG A 67 -12.95 11.15 -31.71
C ARG A 67 -13.82 10.94 -32.97
N PRO A 68 -13.50 9.96 -33.85
CA PRO A 68 -14.31 9.67 -35.04
C PRO A 68 -15.80 9.42 -34.75
N VAL A 69 -16.10 8.85 -33.57
CA VAL A 69 -17.49 8.61 -33.12
C VAL A 69 -18.21 9.92 -32.78
N ALA A 70 -17.50 10.95 -32.30
CA ALA A 70 -18.09 12.27 -32.05
C ALA A 70 -18.41 12.97 -33.38
N VAL A 71 -17.50 12.91 -34.35
CA VAL A 71 -17.73 13.41 -35.71
C VAL A 71 -18.90 12.67 -36.36
N PHE A 72 -18.99 11.35 -36.20
CA PHE A 72 -20.12 10.56 -36.70
C PHE A 72 -21.47 11.02 -36.13
N LYS A 73 -21.57 11.20 -34.81
CA LYS A 73 -22.80 11.69 -34.16
C LYS A 73 -23.19 13.08 -34.65
N GLU A 74 -22.20 13.94 -34.85
CA GLU A 74 -22.43 15.29 -35.39
C GLU A 74 -22.92 15.27 -36.83
N MET A 75 -22.37 14.39 -37.67
CA MET A 75 -22.81 14.24 -39.06
C MET A 75 -24.23 13.69 -39.16
N LEU A 76 -24.63 12.74 -38.31
CA LEU A 76 -26.02 12.28 -38.24
C LEU A 76 -27.00 13.37 -37.76
N ARG A 77 -26.51 14.32 -36.95
CA ARG A 77 -27.31 15.46 -36.48
C ARG A 77 -27.54 16.50 -37.59
N ARG A 78 -26.50 16.79 -38.39
CA ARG A 78 -26.55 17.78 -39.48
C ARG A 78 -27.19 17.24 -40.75
N HIS A 79 -27.01 15.94 -41.02
CA HIS A 79 -27.49 15.25 -42.21
C HIS A 79 -28.25 13.98 -41.80
N PRO A 80 -29.53 14.10 -41.39
CA PRO A 80 -30.34 12.97 -40.93
C PRO A 80 -30.61 11.90 -42.00
N ASP A 81 -30.44 12.25 -43.28
CA ASP A 81 -30.50 11.38 -44.45
C ASP A 81 -29.33 10.38 -44.52
N LEU A 82 -28.22 10.67 -43.84
CA LEU A 82 -27.13 9.73 -43.68
C LEU A 82 -27.52 8.58 -42.74
N GLY A 83 -27.64 7.36 -43.26
CA GLY A 83 -27.95 6.17 -42.45
C GLY A 83 -26.80 5.76 -41.50
N SER A 84 -27.14 5.05 -40.41
CA SER A 84 -26.16 4.58 -39.40
C SER A 84 -25.05 3.65 -39.94
N GLY A 85 -25.24 3.07 -41.12
CA GLY A 85 -24.29 2.20 -41.81
C GLY A 85 -23.00 2.89 -42.29
N ILE A 86 -22.91 4.23 -42.26
CA ILE A 86 -21.72 4.97 -42.72
C ILE A 86 -20.56 4.98 -41.73
N ARG A 87 -20.79 4.60 -40.46
CA ARG A 87 -19.81 4.75 -39.35
C ARG A 87 -18.44 4.19 -39.70
N ARG A 88 -18.37 2.95 -40.18
CA ARG A 88 -17.09 2.30 -40.55
C ARG A 88 -16.39 3.01 -41.70
N THR A 89 -17.16 3.54 -42.66
CA THR A 89 -16.62 4.28 -43.81
C THR A 89 -16.05 5.62 -43.35
N LEU A 90 -16.75 6.34 -42.48
CA LEU A 90 -16.30 7.59 -41.88
C LEU A 90 -15.04 7.38 -41.04
N GLU A 91 -15.04 6.43 -40.10
CA GLU A 91 -13.88 6.11 -39.26
C GLU A 91 -12.64 5.78 -40.11
N ARG A 92 -12.81 4.99 -41.18
CA ARG A 92 -11.72 4.66 -42.11
C ARG A 92 -11.19 5.90 -42.84
N ARG A 93 -12.07 6.79 -43.30
CA ARG A 93 -11.66 8.01 -44.01
C ARG A 93 -10.98 9.02 -43.10
N ILE A 94 -11.50 9.22 -41.90
CA ILE A 94 -10.85 10.06 -40.88
C ILE A 94 -9.46 9.50 -40.57
N ARG A 95 -9.32 8.17 -40.42
CA ARG A 95 -8.02 7.52 -40.21
C ARG A 95 -7.06 7.74 -41.38
N ALA A 96 -7.53 7.60 -42.63
CA ALA A 96 -6.71 7.83 -43.82
C ALA A 96 -6.29 9.30 -43.96
N TRP A 97 -7.22 10.23 -43.70
CA TRP A 97 -6.92 11.66 -43.72
C TRP A 97 -5.91 12.05 -42.64
N ARG A 98 -6.09 11.56 -41.40
CA ARG A 98 -5.14 11.77 -40.30
C ARG A 98 -3.76 11.18 -40.56
N ALA A 99 -3.66 10.10 -41.32
CA ALA A 99 -2.37 9.54 -41.68
C ALA A 99 -1.55 10.45 -42.61
N ILE A 100 -2.21 11.35 -43.35
CA ILE A 100 -1.57 12.25 -44.32
C ILE A 100 -1.46 13.69 -43.77
N HIS A 101 -2.46 14.14 -43.01
CA HIS A 101 -2.59 15.54 -42.57
C HIS A 101 -2.76 15.70 -41.06
N GLY A 102 -2.82 14.61 -40.31
CA GLY A 102 -2.91 14.67 -38.85
C GLY A 102 -1.58 15.08 -38.24
N GLU A 103 -1.64 15.49 -36.97
CA GLU A 103 -0.43 15.75 -36.18
C GLU A 103 0.44 14.49 -36.08
N GLU A 104 1.74 14.69 -35.96
CA GLU A 104 2.68 13.60 -35.71
C GLU A 104 2.27 12.87 -34.42
N GLN A 105 2.25 11.55 -34.50
CA GLN A 105 2.03 10.74 -33.30
C GLN A 105 3.33 10.61 -32.54
N GLN A 106 3.25 10.65 -31.22
CA GLN A 106 4.40 10.35 -30.38
C GLN A 106 4.94 8.96 -30.73
N VAL A 107 6.21 8.94 -31.13
CA VAL A 107 6.94 7.70 -31.43
C VAL A 107 7.40 7.09 -30.11
N ILE A 108 7.01 5.83 -29.86
CA ILE A 108 7.51 5.07 -28.71
C ILE A 108 8.86 4.46 -29.08
N PHE A 109 9.94 5.02 -28.56
CA PHE A 109 11.28 4.45 -28.68
C PHE A 109 11.45 3.33 -27.65
N ARG A 110 11.73 2.11 -28.11
CA ARG A 110 12.05 0.99 -27.21
C ARG A 110 13.43 1.22 -26.62
N GLN A 111 13.51 1.32 -25.30
CA GLN A 111 14.78 1.39 -24.58
C GLN A 111 15.22 0.00 -24.16
N THR A 112 16.52 -0.27 -24.25
CA THR A 112 17.15 -1.44 -23.62
C THR A 112 17.56 -1.04 -22.20
N HIS A 113 17.18 -1.84 -21.21
CA HIS A 113 17.62 -1.64 -19.83
C HIS A 113 18.81 -2.55 -19.56
N GLU A 114 19.92 -1.99 -19.07
CA GLU A 114 21.07 -2.80 -18.67
C GLU A 114 20.82 -3.48 -17.31
N PRO A 115 21.28 -4.73 -17.11
CA PRO A 115 21.19 -5.39 -15.82
C PRO A 115 21.87 -4.59 -14.70
N GLY A 116 21.20 -4.45 -13.56
CA GLY A 116 21.70 -3.76 -12.38
C GLY A 116 21.70 -2.24 -12.51
N GLN A 117 21.21 -1.68 -13.62
CA GLN A 117 21.27 -0.25 -13.86
C GLN A 117 20.23 0.52 -13.05
N LEU A 118 18.94 0.17 -13.17
CA LEU A 118 17.85 1.03 -12.73
C LEU A 118 16.82 0.29 -11.87
N GLY A 119 16.66 0.75 -10.63
CA GLY A 119 15.53 0.48 -9.76
C GLY A 119 14.54 1.65 -9.74
N LEU A 120 13.26 1.34 -9.72
CA LEU A 120 12.17 2.30 -9.70
C LEU A 120 11.33 2.07 -8.43
N SER A 121 10.97 3.13 -7.73
CA SER A 121 9.98 3.11 -6.66
C SER A 121 8.88 4.12 -6.92
N ASP A 122 7.64 3.65 -6.82
CA ASP A 122 6.45 4.48 -6.95
C ASP A 122 5.34 3.95 -6.01
N PHE A 123 4.36 4.79 -5.70
CA PHE A 123 3.25 4.47 -4.82
C PHE A 123 1.99 4.23 -5.64
N THR A 124 1.18 3.29 -5.17
CA THR A 124 -0.10 3.03 -5.81
C THR A 124 -1.20 2.79 -4.80
N ASP A 125 -2.33 3.47 -5.02
CA ASP A 125 -3.49 3.43 -4.13
C ASP A 125 -4.22 2.09 -4.19
N MET A 126 -4.61 1.57 -3.03
CA MET A 126 -5.28 0.28 -2.91
C MET A 126 -6.71 0.38 -2.36
N GLY A 127 -7.24 1.61 -2.21
CA GLY A 127 -8.54 1.85 -1.60
C GLY A 127 -9.70 1.18 -2.34
N GLU A 128 -9.60 1.06 -3.67
CA GLU A 128 -10.62 0.41 -4.51
C GLU A 128 -10.81 -1.09 -4.18
N LEU A 129 -9.83 -1.76 -3.56
CA LEU A 129 -9.94 -3.18 -3.20
C LEU A 129 -10.75 -3.41 -1.92
N GLY A 130 -11.02 -2.37 -1.12
CA GLY A 130 -11.88 -2.46 0.06
C GLY A 130 -11.37 -3.42 1.14
N VAL A 131 -10.06 -3.59 1.26
CA VAL A 131 -9.43 -4.46 2.27
C VAL A 131 -9.81 -3.97 3.68
N THR A 132 -10.14 -4.91 4.56
CA THR A 132 -10.44 -4.63 5.97
C THR A 132 -9.50 -5.40 6.90
N ILE A 133 -9.19 -4.82 8.06
CA ILE A 133 -8.48 -5.49 9.16
C ILE A 133 -9.43 -5.57 10.35
N ALA A 134 -9.76 -6.79 10.79
CA ALA A 134 -10.72 -7.06 11.85
C ALA A 134 -12.06 -6.30 11.64
N GLY A 135 -12.55 -6.28 10.40
CA GLY A 135 -13.76 -5.60 9.98
C GLY A 135 -13.65 -4.07 9.81
N VAL A 136 -12.46 -3.48 10.04
CA VAL A 136 -12.24 -2.03 9.88
C VAL A 136 -11.61 -1.76 8.50
N PRO A 137 -12.17 -0.86 7.68
CA PRO A 137 -11.57 -0.47 6.39
C PRO A 137 -10.12 0.01 6.52
N LEU A 138 -9.24 -0.54 5.68
CA LEU A 138 -7.83 -0.21 5.63
C LEU A 138 -7.55 0.72 4.44
N ASP A 139 -7.46 2.03 4.72
CA ASP A 139 -6.89 2.99 3.77
C ASP A 139 -5.37 2.80 3.70
N HIS A 140 -4.86 2.41 2.54
CA HIS A 140 -3.45 2.11 2.37
C HIS A 140 -2.99 2.24 0.92
N ARG A 141 -1.67 2.32 0.75
CA ARG A 141 -0.97 2.31 -0.53
C ARG A 141 0.05 1.17 -0.53
N LEU A 142 0.52 0.81 -1.70
CA LEU A 142 1.76 0.04 -1.84
C LEU A 142 2.89 0.96 -2.26
N CYS A 143 4.01 0.93 -1.53
CA CYS A 143 5.29 1.36 -2.07
C CYS A 143 5.84 0.18 -2.88
N HIS A 144 5.80 0.31 -4.20
CA HIS A 144 6.20 -0.73 -5.13
C HIS A 144 7.58 -0.39 -5.69
N PHE A 145 8.54 -1.28 -5.45
CA PHE A 145 9.86 -1.23 -6.05
C PHE A 145 9.95 -2.22 -7.20
N ARG A 146 10.63 -1.85 -8.29
CA ARG A 146 10.88 -2.75 -9.42
C ARG A 146 12.24 -2.51 -10.08
N LEU A 147 12.94 -3.58 -10.46
CA LEU A 147 14.10 -3.50 -11.37
C LEU A 147 13.65 -3.42 -12.82
N ALA A 148 14.18 -2.45 -13.57
CA ALA A 148 13.78 -2.22 -14.96
C ALA A 148 14.15 -3.38 -15.90
N TYR A 149 15.26 -4.08 -15.66
CA TYR A 149 15.72 -5.19 -16.48
C TYR A 149 14.97 -6.49 -16.19
N CYS A 150 15.25 -7.18 -15.07
CA CYS A 150 14.67 -8.51 -14.79
C CYS A 150 13.18 -8.45 -14.41
N GLY A 151 12.70 -7.30 -13.96
CA GLY A 151 11.35 -7.13 -13.47
C GLY A 151 11.11 -7.68 -12.07
N PHE A 152 12.16 -7.91 -11.27
CA PHE A 152 12.03 -8.12 -9.83
C PHE A 152 11.16 -7.02 -9.25
N GLU A 153 10.20 -7.39 -8.41
CA GLU A 153 9.32 -6.45 -7.74
C GLU A 153 9.26 -6.73 -6.24
N HIS A 154 9.03 -5.69 -5.46
CA HIS A 154 8.75 -5.75 -4.04
C HIS A 154 7.64 -4.74 -3.71
N ALA A 155 6.65 -5.12 -2.90
CA ALA A 155 5.54 -4.24 -2.56
C ALA A 155 5.37 -4.14 -1.05
N HIS A 156 5.60 -2.96 -0.50
CA HIS A 156 5.47 -2.69 0.93
C HIS A 156 4.13 -1.99 1.23
N VAL A 157 3.37 -2.51 2.19
CA VAL A 157 2.09 -1.90 2.62
C VAL A 157 2.36 -0.67 3.48
N VAL A 158 1.94 0.49 2.96
CA VAL A 158 2.09 1.81 3.57
C VAL A 158 0.73 2.29 4.05
N LEU A 159 0.63 2.61 5.34
CA LEU A 159 -0.60 3.09 5.99
C LEU A 159 -0.75 4.62 5.90
N GLY A 160 0.34 5.31 5.58
CA GLY A 160 0.37 6.75 5.42
C GLY A 160 0.10 7.26 4.00
N GLY A 161 0.29 8.56 3.87
CA GLY A 161 0.54 9.17 2.56
C GLY A 161 1.96 8.91 2.09
N GLU A 162 2.23 9.34 0.86
CA GLU A 162 3.57 9.36 0.28
C GLU A 162 4.49 10.21 1.17
N SER A 163 5.45 9.56 1.82
CA SER A 163 6.39 10.19 2.75
C SER A 163 7.78 9.59 2.59
N PHE A 164 8.81 10.35 2.95
CA PHE A 164 10.18 9.84 2.90
C PHE A 164 10.38 8.58 3.74
N VAL A 165 9.79 8.52 4.93
CA VAL A 165 9.85 7.34 5.82
C VAL A 165 9.31 6.10 5.11
N ALA A 166 8.13 6.21 4.47
CA ALA A 166 7.53 5.10 3.75
C ALA A 166 8.35 4.67 2.52
N LEU A 167 8.93 5.64 1.79
CA LEU A 167 9.83 5.36 0.67
C LEU A 167 11.11 4.68 1.15
N ALA A 168 11.73 5.19 2.21
CA ALA A 168 12.96 4.65 2.76
C ALA A 168 12.75 3.23 3.28
N GLU A 169 11.70 2.98 4.04
CA GLU A 169 11.35 1.64 4.54
C GLU A 169 11.05 0.68 3.38
N GLY A 170 10.22 1.10 2.41
CA GLY A 170 9.87 0.29 1.23
C GLY A 170 11.06 -0.06 0.34
N LEU A 171 11.92 0.93 0.05
CA LEU A 171 13.14 0.76 -0.74
C LEU A 171 14.14 -0.14 -0.02
N GLN A 172 14.42 0.12 1.26
CA GLN A 172 15.34 -0.72 2.03
C GLN A 172 14.85 -2.16 2.08
N ASN A 173 13.57 -2.41 2.37
CA ASN A 173 13.02 -3.76 2.37
C ASN A 173 13.21 -4.47 1.01
N ALA A 174 13.02 -3.74 -0.10
CA ALA A 174 13.24 -4.28 -1.43
C ALA A 174 14.71 -4.63 -1.71
N LEU A 175 15.65 -3.73 -1.40
CA LEU A 175 17.08 -3.95 -1.63
C LEU A 175 17.62 -5.13 -0.81
N TRP A 176 17.20 -5.24 0.46
CA TRP A 176 17.61 -6.32 1.34
C TRP A 176 16.99 -7.67 0.95
N SER A 177 15.75 -7.67 0.44
CA SER A 177 15.12 -8.87 -0.13
C SER A 177 15.80 -9.31 -1.44
N LEU A 178 16.20 -8.33 -2.26
CA LEU A 178 16.92 -8.57 -3.51
C LEU A 178 18.36 -9.07 -3.28
N GLY A 179 19.01 -8.62 -2.21
CA GLY A 179 20.39 -8.94 -1.85
C GLY A 179 21.44 -8.03 -2.51
N GLY A 180 21.05 -6.86 -3.00
CA GLY A 180 21.94 -5.91 -3.68
C GLY A 180 21.23 -4.63 -4.11
N ALA A 181 21.99 -3.61 -4.49
CA ALA A 181 21.47 -2.32 -4.93
C ALA A 181 21.73 -2.06 -6.43
N PRO A 182 20.78 -1.48 -7.18
CA PRO A 182 21.03 -1.03 -8.55
C PRO A 182 21.98 0.18 -8.56
N ARG A 183 22.54 0.52 -9.72
CA ARG A 183 23.40 1.72 -9.87
C ARG A 183 22.61 3.03 -9.75
N GLU A 184 21.36 3.01 -10.16
CA GLU A 184 20.48 4.17 -10.17
C GLU A 184 19.16 3.81 -9.51
N HIS A 185 18.65 4.75 -8.70
CA HIS A 185 17.31 4.66 -8.14
C HIS A 185 16.47 5.84 -8.61
N ARG A 186 15.25 5.56 -9.02
CA ARG A 186 14.31 6.56 -9.53
C ARG A 186 13.00 6.52 -8.77
N THR A 187 12.50 7.70 -8.39
CA THR A 187 11.17 7.85 -7.79
C THR A 187 10.61 9.22 -8.09
N ASP A 188 9.30 9.29 -8.27
CA ASP A 188 8.50 10.51 -8.45
C ASP A 188 7.73 10.90 -7.18
N SER A 189 7.61 10.00 -6.22
CA SER A 189 6.65 10.06 -5.12
C SER A 189 7.02 11.07 -4.03
N LEU A 190 8.27 11.55 -4.03
CA LEU A 190 8.66 12.72 -3.26
C LEU A 190 7.98 13.99 -3.79
N SER A 191 7.59 14.02 -5.08
CA SER A 191 6.95 15.18 -5.71
C SER A 191 5.54 15.45 -5.23
N ALA A 192 4.74 14.41 -4.94
CA ALA A 192 3.42 14.59 -4.35
C ALA A 192 3.51 15.04 -2.88
N ALA A 193 4.50 14.53 -2.14
CA ALA A 193 4.82 15.02 -0.80
C ALA A 193 5.23 16.51 -0.79
N PHE A 194 5.87 17.00 -1.86
CA PHE A 194 6.29 18.40 -2.01
C PHE A 194 5.14 19.40 -2.22
N CYS A 195 3.96 18.97 -2.71
CA CYS A 195 2.91 19.89 -3.16
C CYS A 195 2.39 20.84 -2.05
N ASN A 196 2.52 20.45 -0.77
CA ASN A 196 2.04 21.23 0.37
C ASN A 196 3.15 21.64 1.38
N LEU A 197 4.43 21.48 1.02
CA LEU A 197 5.56 21.76 1.90
C LEU A 197 6.23 23.11 1.57
N ASP A 198 6.71 23.79 2.61
CA ASP A 198 7.57 24.97 2.50
C ASP A 198 8.92 24.61 1.86
N ARG A 199 9.66 25.62 1.40
CA ARG A 199 10.92 25.42 0.65
C ARG A 199 11.92 24.58 1.47
N ASP A 200 12.05 24.87 2.76
CA ASP A 200 12.99 24.21 3.65
C ASP A 200 12.66 22.71 3.83
N ALA A 201 11.39 22.34 3.96
CA ALA A 201 11.01 20.92 4.03
C ALA A 201 11.19 20.20 2.68
N ARG A 202 11.12 20.91 1.54
CA ARG A 202 11.44 20.30 0.24
C ARG A 202 12.93 19.98 0.11
N ASP A 203 13.77 20.89 0.59
CA ASP A 203 15.22 20.73 0.55
C ASP A 203 15.67 19.62 1.51
N ASP A 204 15.12 19.55 2.73
CA ASP A 204 15.39 18.47 3.70
C ASP A 204 15.04 17.07 3.14
N LEU A 205 13.86 16.91 2.55
CA LEU A 205 13.46 15.64 1.93
C LEU A 205 14.38 15.23 0.77
N THR A 206 14.84 16.20 -0.02
CA THR A 206 15.77 15.96 -1.12
C THR A 206 17.12 15.47 -0.57
N GLN A 207 17.64 16.14 0.45
CA GLN A 207 18.88 15.76 1.12
C GLN A 207 18.79 14.36 1.75
N ARG A 208 17.67 14.03 2.40
CA ARG A 208 17.46 12.69 2.99
C ARG A 208 17.41 11.59 1.93
N TYR A 209 16.78 11.86 0.79
CA TYR A 209 16.75 10.93 -0.34
C TYR A 209 18.13 10.73 -0.98
N GLU A 210 18.89 11.81 -1.16
CA GLU A 210 20.26 11.74 -1.66
C GLU A 210 21.16 10.97 -0.69
N ALA A 211 21.03 11.21 0.63
CA ALA A 211 21.75 10.47 1.66
C ALA A 211 21.39 8.98 1.67
N LEU A 212 20.11 8.64 1.51
CA LEU A 212 19.65 7.26 1.38
C LEU A 212 20.27 6.59 0.15
N CYS A 213 20.26 7.25 -1.00
CA CYS A 213 20.88 6.71 -2.21
C CYS A 213 22.39 6.54 -2.04
N ALA A 214 23.09 7.53 -1.47
CA ALA A 214 24.51 7.48 -1.19
C ALA A 214 24.89 6.32 -0.27
N HIS A 215 24.09 6.05 0.78
CA HIS A 215 24.30 4.92 1.70
C HIS A 215 24.30 3.55 0.99
N TYR A 216 23.53 3.41 -0.07
CA TYR A 216 23.43 2.18 -0.89
C TYR A 216 24.27 2.25 -2.18
N GLY A 217 25.12 3.26 -2.35
CA GLY A 217 25.92 3.46 -3.56
C GLY A 217 25.10 3.80 -4.81
N MET A 218 23.83 4.18 -4.68
CA MET A 218 22.94 4.46 -5.81
C MET A 218 23.04 5.93 -6.24
N ARG A 219 22.91 6.19 -7.54
CA ARG A 219 22.69 7.53 -8.08
C ARG A 219 21.19 7.87 -8.03
N PRO A 220 20.77 8.92 -7.32
CA PRO A 220 19.38 9.35 -7.34
C PRO A 220 19.01 9.93 -8.71
N SER A 221 17.84 9.57 -9.22
CA SER A 221 17.20 10.23 -10.36
C SER A 221 15.72 10.50 -10.07
N ARG A 222 15.14 11.48 -10.76
CA ARG A 222 13.73 11.87 -10.66
C ARG A 222 13.15 11.99 -12.06
N ASN A 223 11.83 11.83 -12.15
CA ASN A 223 11.13 12.09 -13.40
C ASN A 223 10.99 13.58 -13.66
N ASN A 224 11.01 13.94 -14.93
CA ASN A 224 10.61 15.25 -15.37
C ASN A 224 9.10 15.43 -15.16
N ARG A 225 8.71 16.52 -14.48
CA ARG A 225 7.31 16.83 -14.21
C ARG A 225 6.52 16.87 -15.53
N GLY A 226 5.47 16.05 -15.64
CA GLY A 226 4.58 16.01 -16.79
C GLY A 226 4.98 15.07 -17.93
N VAL A 227 6.05 14.28 -17.77
CA VAL A 227 6.50 13.30 -18.78
C VAL A 227 6.19 11.87 -18.31
N ALA A 228 4.97 11.39 -18.60
CA ALA A 228 4.49 10.07 -18.18
C ALA A 228 5.34 8.89 -18.73
N HIS A 229 6.04 9.08 -19.85
CA HIS A 229 6.79 7.99 -20.50
C HIS A 229 8.03 7.52 -19.73
N GLU A 230 8.54 8.31 -18.77
CA GLU A 230 9.74 7.98 -17.99
C GLU A 230 9.50 6.91 -16.92
N ASN A 231 8.23 6.60 -16.63
CA ASN A 231 7.77 5.60 -15.65
C ASN A 231 7.15 4.35 -16.28
N GLY A 232 7.25 4.16 -17.60
CA GLY A 232 6.60 3.03 -18.28
C GLY A 232 6.96 1.64 -17.73
N SER A 233 8.17 1.51 -17.15
CA SER A 233 8.65 0.29 -16.51
C SER A 233 8.06 0.03 -15.12
N ILE A 234 7.23 0.90 -14.56
CA ILE A 234 6.53 0.66 -13.28
C ILE A 234 5.00 0.85 -13.38
N GLU A 235 4.52 1.75 -14.23
CA GLU A 235 3.07 2.03 -14.41
C GLU A 235 2.26 0.83 -14.90
N GLY A 236 2.71 0.14 -15.95
CA GLY A 236 2.06 -1.08 -16.43
C GLY A 236 2.05 -2.19 -15.37
N PRO A 237 3.23 -2.52 -14.79
CA PRO A 237 3.34 -3.45 -13.67
C PRO A 237 2.44 -3.16 -12.46
N HIS A 238 2.19 -1.88 -12.11
CA HIS A 238 1.21 -1.52 -11.07
C HIS A 238 -0.18 -2.07 -11.37
N GLY A 239 -0.68 -1.81 -12.57
CA GLY A 239 -1.99 -2.32 -12.99
C GLY A 239 -2.04 -3.85 -12.94
N HIS A 240 -0.96 -4.52 -13.31
CA HIS A 240 -0.87 -5.98 -13.20
C HIS A 240 -0.83 -6.47 -11.74
N LEU A 241 -0.11 -5.79 -10.84
CA LEU A 241 -0.03 -6.16 -9.43
C LEU A 241 -1.39 -6.00 -8.75
N LYS A 242 -2.06 -4.86 -8.95
CA LYS A 242 -3.42 -4.63 -8.41
C LYS A 242 -4.42 -5.68 -8.86
N ARG A 243 -4.43 -6.04 -10.15
CA ARG A 243 -5.30 -7.11 -10.66
C ARG A 243 -4.98 -8.45 -10.03
N ALA A 244 -3.70 -8.80 -9.89
CA ALA A 244 -3.30 -10.05 -9.24
C ALA A 244 -3.74 -10.11 -7.76
N ILE A 245 -3.67 -8.98 -7.05
CA ILE A 245 -4.17 -8.87 -5.67
C ILE A 245 -5.69 -8.98 -5.63
N ALA A 246 -6.40 -8.29 -6.52
CA ALA A 246 -7.86 -8.40 -6.63
C ALA A 246 -8.31 -9.84 -6.91
N ASP A 247 -7.68 -10.52 -7.87
CA ASP A 247 -7.95 -11.92 -8.20
C ASP A 247 -7.67 -12.83 -6.99
N ALA A 248 -6.57 -12.61 -6.27
CA ALA A 248 -6.23 -13.39 -5.08
C ALA A 248 -7.22 -13.17 -3.92
N LEU A 249 -7.71 -11.94 -3.72
CA LEU A 249 -8.75 -11.64 -2.73
C LEU A 249 -10.08 -12.31 -3.09
N LEU A 250 -10.46 -12.32 -4.38
CA LEU A 250 -11.64 -13.04 -4.86
C LEU A 250 -11.52 -14.55 -4.62
N LEU A 251 -10.35 -15.14 -4.89
CA LEU A 251 -10.10 -16.57 -4.64
C LEU A 251 -10.09 -16.92 -3.15
N ARG A 252 -9.64 -16.00 -2.29
CA ARG A 252 -9.71 -16.15 -0.84
C ARG A 252 -11.16 -16.10 -0.33
N GLY A 253 -12.07 -15.47 -1.07
CA GLY A 253 -13.51 -15.37 -0.72
C GLY A 253 -13.83 -14.30 0.34
N THR A 254 -12.83 -13.59 0.84
CA THR A 254 -12.99 -12.48 1.79
C THR A 254 -11.86 -11.47 1.63
N VAL A 255 -12.20 -10.19 1.83
CA VAL A 255 -11.27 -9.05 1.86
C VAL A 255 -10.80 -8.68 3.27
N ASP A 256 -11.29 -9.40 4.29
CA ASP A 256 -11.00 -9.13 5.71
C ASP A 256 -9.85 -9.98 6.24
N PHE A 257 -8.92 -9.36 6.96
CA PHE A 257 -7.77 -10.01 7.60
C PHE A 257 -7.81 -9.78 9.10
N ASP A 258 -7.29 -10.73 9.89
CA ASP A 258 -7.28 -10.61 11.36
C ASP A 258 -6.37 -9.47 11.84
N ASP A 259 -5.21 -9.31 11.18
CA ASP A 259 -4.25 -8.26 11.48
C ASP A 259 -3.48 -7.80 10.24
N LEU A 260 -2.75 -6.68 10.40
CA LEU A 260 -1.94 -6.08 9.34
C LEU A 260 -0.77 -6.97 8.91
N ALA A 261 -0.20 -7.76 9.83
CA ALA A 261 0.93 -8.62 9.52
C ALA A 261 0.52 -9.74 8.55
N THR A 262 -0.67 -10.30 8.75
CA THR A 262 -1.29 -11.31 7.87
C THR A 262 -1.56 -10.72 6.49
N TYR A 263 -2.09 -9.49 6.42
CA TYR A 263 -2.28 -8.81 5.14
C TYR A 263 -0.95 -8.54 4.41
N ARG A 264 0.09 -8.09 5.13
CA ARG A 264 1.44 -7.90 4.56
C ARG A 264 2.00 -9.22 4.02
N GLY A 265 1.90 -10.31 4.78
CA GLY A 265 2.32 -11.63 4.32
C GLY A 265 1.57 -12.12 3.08
N PHE A 266 0.28 -11.81 2.96
CA PHE A 266 -0.50 -12.10 1.75
C PHE A 266 0.02 -11.35 0.51
N ILE A 267 0.37 -10.06 0.66
CA ILE A 267 1.00 -9.29 -0.41
C ILE A 267 2.37 -9.89 -0.78
N ASP A 268 3.19 -10.23 0.22
CA ASP A 268 4.50 -10.84 0.03
C ASP A 268 4.40 -12.16 -0.74
N GLU A 269 3.39 -12.98 -0.48
CA GLU A 269 3.17 -14.25 -1.20
C GLU A 269 2.84 -14.03 -2.68
N ILE A 270 2.01 -13.03 -2.99
CA ILE A 270 1.65 -12.69 -4.39
C ILE A 270 2.88 -12.20 -5.15
N VAL A 271 3.64 -11.28 -4.56
CA VAL A 271 4.89 -10.75 -5.13
C VAL A 271 5.92 -11.86 -5.30
N SER A 272 6.08 -12.73 -4.31
CA SER A 272 7.01 -13.87 -4.36
C SER A 272 6.67 -14.82 -5.51
N ARG A 273 5.39 -15.14 -5.74
CA ARG A 273 4.96 -15.96 -6.88
C ARG A 273 5.25 -15.30 -8.23
N ARG A 274 5.17 -13.97 -8.31
CA ARG A 274 5.50 -13.20 -9.52
C ARG A 274 7.00 -13.17 -9.77
N ASN A 275 7.80 -12.94 -8.73
CA ASN A 275 9.25 -13.01 -8.79
C ASN A 275 9.76 -14.41 -9.16
N ALA A 276 9.14 -15.48 -8.64
CA ALA A 276 9.51 -16.85 -8.96
C ALA A 276 9.45 -17.15 -10.47
N ARG A 277 8.51 -16.53 -11.22
CA ARG A 277 8.41 -16.65 -12.68
C ARG A 277 9.59 -16.00 -13.41
N ASN A 278 10.24 -15.02 -12.77
CA ASN A 278 11.40 -14.29 -13.29
C ASN A 278 12.73 -14.73 -12.66
N ALA A 279 12.74 -15.78 -11.81
CA ALA A 279 13.88 -16.17 -10.98
C ALA A 279 15.22 -16.19 -11.72
N LYS A 280 15.30 -16.86 -12.88
CA LYS A 280 16.54 -16.92 -13.67
C LYS A 280 17.08 -15.55 -14.08
N ARG A 281 16.19 -14.61 -14.44
CA ARG A 281 16.58 -13.24 -14.80
C ARG A 281 17.01 -12.44 -13.57
N ILE A 282 16.30 -12.63 -12.46
CA ILE A 282 16.63 -12.00 -11.18
C ILE A 282 18.00 -12.48 -10.70
N ASP A 283 18.27 -13.78 -10.74
CA ASP A 283 19.56 -14.35 -10.35
C ASP A 283 20.70 -13.82 -11.23
N SER A 284 20.48 -13.72 -12.55
CA SER A 284 21.48 -13.14 -13.45
C SER A 284 21.76 -11.67 -13.18
N GLU A 285 20.73 -10.89 -12.81
CA GLU A 285 20.89 -9.48 -12.50
C GLU A 285 21.53 -9.29 -11.11
N ARG A 286 21.22 -10.16 -10.15
CA ARG A 286 21.79 -10.11 -8.80
C ARG A 286 23.32 -10.15 -8.81
N MET A 287 23.91 -10.87 -9.76
CA MET A 287 25.38 -10.98 -9.92
C MET A 287 26.07 -9.65 -10.28
N VAL A 288 25.32 -8.66 -10.77
CA VAL A 288 25.88 -7.35 -11.19
C VAL A 288 25.40 -6.18 -10.32
N LEU A 289 24.61 -6.46 -9.28
CA LEU A 289 24.18 -5.45 -8.32
C LEU A 289 25.36 -5.02 -7.43
N GLN A 290 25.23 -3.82 -6.88
CA GLN A 290 26.14 -3.31 -5.86
C GLN A 290 25.91 -4.04 -4.55
N GLU A 291 26.98 -4.24 -3.79
CA GLU A 291 26.92 -4.82 -2.45
C GLU A 291 26.11 -3.93 -1.52
N LEU A 292 25.36 -4.56 -0.61
CA LEU A 292 24.65 -3.84 0.43
C LEU A 292 25.64 -3.40 1.52
N PRO A 293 25.40 -2.24 2.16
CA PRO A 293 26.15 -1.85 3.35
C PRO A 293 25.88 -2.82 4.51
N ASP A 294 26.81 -2.91 5.48
CA ASP A 294 26.73 -3.81 6.65
C ASP A 294 25.43 -3.67 7.45
N ARG A 295 24.84 -2.46 7.43
CA ARG A 295 23.62 -2.14 8.14
C ARG A 295 22.70 -1.25 7.32
N ARG A 296 21.40 -1.38 7.61
CA ARG A 296 20.37 -0.44 7.17
C ARG A 296 20.67 0.97 7.69
N THR A 297 20.26 1.97 6.90
CA THR A 297 20.23 3.35 7.37
C THR A 297 18.90 3.62 8.08
N SER A 298 18.82 4.74 8.80
CA SER A 298 17.60 5.18 9.47
C SER A 298 16.49 5.43 8.46
N ASP A 299 15.40 4.68 8.58
CA ASP A 299 14.13 4.87 7.87
C ASP A 299 13.11 5.69 8.66
N TYR A 300 13.42 6.07 9.90
CA TYR A 300 12.54 6.85 10.77
C TYR A 300 12.88 8.34 10.81
N GLU A 301 11.88 9.15 11.17
CA GLU A 301 12.09 10.54 11.60
C GLU A 301 12.25 10.59 13.12
N GLU A 302 13.27 11.29 13.62
CA GLU A 302 13.47 11.45 15.05
C GLU A 302 12.93 12.79 15.55
N VAL A 303 12.09 12.76 16.59
CA VAL A 303 11.48 13.95 17.18
C VAL A 303 11.58 13.89 18.70
N ILE A 304 12.00 15.00 19.31
CA ILE A 304 11.99 15.14 20.77
C ILE A 304 10.66 15.77 21.20
N VAL A 305 9.94 15.09 22.08
CA VAL A 305 8.64 15.54 22.62
C VAL A 305 8.73 15.68 24.14
N ARG A 306 7.86 16.53 24.72
CA ARG A 306 7.74 16.66 26.18
C ARG A 306 6.41 16.10 26.63
N VAL A 307 6.41 15.25 27.65
CA VAL A 307 5.19 14.71 28.25
C VAL A 307 4.53 15.78 29.10
N THR A 308 3.27 16.06 28.82
CA THR A 308 2.48 17.07 29.53
C THR A 308 1.82 16.48 30.77
N SER A 309 1.28 17.36 31.63
CA SER A 309 0.47 16.96 32.80
C SER A 309 -0.79 16.17 32.44
N SER A 310 -1.19 16.14 31.16
CA SER A 310 -2.30 15.33 30.65
C SER A 310 -1.96 13.85 30.51
N GLY A 311 -0.74 13.41 30.86
CA GLY A 311 -0.32 12.00 30.84
C GLY A 311 0.09 11.50 29.45
N GLY A 312 0.54 12.40 28.58
CA GLY A 312 0.86 12.08 27.19
C GLY A 312 1.63 13.20 26.48
N PHE A 313 1.86 13.03 25.19
CA PHE A 313 2.46 14.04 24.32
C PHE A 313 1.68 14.13 23.00
N THR A 314 1.80 15.27 22.31
CA THR A 314 1.23 15.44 20.97
C THR A 314 2.33 15.44 19.93
N LEU A 315 2.22 14.58 18.92
CA LEU A 315 3.12 14.54 17.77
C LEU A 315 2.29 14.52 16.48
N ARG A 316 2.60 15.44 15.55
CA ARG A 316 1.91 15.56 14.25
C ARG A 316 0.37 15.58 14.35
N LYS A 317 -0.16 16.37 15.30
CA LYS A 317 -1.61 16.50 15.64
C LYS A 317 -2.27 15.24 16.20
N VAL A 318 -1.49 14.28 16.70
CA VAL A 318 -2.00 13.08 17.36
C VAL A 318 -1.52 13.06 18.80
N PHE A 319 -2.45 12.85 19.74
CA PHE A 319 -2.12 12.71 21.17
C PHE A 319 -1.84 11.26 21.53
N TYR A 320 -0.72 11.01 22.19
CA TYR A 320 -0.29 9.69 22.63
C TYR A 320 -0.22 9.66 24.16
N THR A 321 -0.95 8.74 24.77
CA THR A 321 -0.78 8.46 26.21
C THR A 321 0.52 7.73 26.50
N VAL A 322 1.13 7.99 27.65
CA VAL A 322 2.30 7.26 28.15
C VAL A 322 2.19 7.07 29.67
N PRO A 323 2.95 6.14 30.30
CA PRO A 323 2.90 5.96 31.75
C PRO A 323 3.09 7.27 32.52
N SER A 324 2.24 7.55 33.50
CA SER A 324 2.17 8.83 34.23
C SER A 324 3.48 9.26 34.91
N ARG A 325 4.37 8.30 35.24
CA ARG A 325 5.73 8.58 35.74
C ARG A 325 6.60 9.41 34.79
N LEU A 326 6.23 9.48 33.51
CA LEU A 326 6.97 10.21 32.48
C LEU A 326 6.55 11.68 32.36
N ILE A 327 5.52 12.12 33.10
CA ILE A 327 5.08 13.52 33.08
C ILE A 327 6.27 14.44 33.39
N GLY A 328 6.47 15.45 32.54
CA GLY A 328 7.56 16.41 32.66
C GLY A 328 8.87 15.99 31.97
N HIS A 329 9.05 14.70 31.66
CA HIS A 329 10.23 14.20 30.94
C HIS A 329 10.20 14.55 29.45
N ARG A 330 11.39 14.62 28.84
CA ARG A 330 11.58 14.68 27.39
C ARG A 330 11.80 13.27 26.85
N LEU A 331 11.03 12.89 25.84
CA LEU A 331 11.12 11.61 25.17
C LEU A 331 11.68 11.81 23.77
N ARG A 332 12.49 10.85 23.33
CA ARG A 332 12.95 10.76 21.95
C ARG A 332 12.07 9.76 21.23
N VAL A 333 11.41 10.20 20.16
CA VAL A 333 10.46 9.39 19.40
C VAL A 333 11.04 9.14 18.02
N ARG A 334 11.13 7.87 17.64
CA ARG A 334 11.41 7.45 16.27
C ARG A 334 10.08 7.16 15.59
N LEU A 335 9.76 7.94 14.57
CA LEU A 335 8.50 7.88 13.83
C LEU A 335 8.70 7.10 12.53
N TYR A 336 8.08 5.92 12.45
CA TYR A 336 8.02 5.07 11.27
C TYR A 336 6.69 5.25 10.55
N ASP A 337 6.45 4.54 9.44
CA ASP A 337 5.18 4.65 8.73
C ASP A 337 4.00 4.08 9.56
N ASP A 338 4.18 2.96 10.25
CA ASP A 338 3.09 2.30 10.97
C ASP A 338 3.15 2.45 12.50
N ARG A 339 4.30 2.86 13.05
CA ARG A 339 4.56 2.88 14.48
C ARG A 339 5.44 4.04 14.95
N LEU A 340 5.48 4.22 16.26
CA LEU A 340 6.41 5.08 16.99
C LEU A 340 7.18 4.22 17.98
N ASP A 341 8.51 4.32 17.98
CA ASP A 341 9.32 3.81 19.09
C ASP A 341 9.71 4.97 20.01
N VAL A 342 9.38 4.85 21.29
CA VAL A 342 9.55 5.91 22.29
C VAL A 342 10.68 5.55 23.24
N PHE A 343 11.63 6.48 23.43
CA PHE A 343 12.82 6.31 24.25
C PHE A 343 12.91 7.39 25.34
N VAL A 344 13.45 7.01 26.50
CA VAL A 344 13.98 7.94 27.51
C VAL A 344 15.49 7.78 27.54
N GLY A 345 16.21 8.83 27.12
CA GLY A 345 17.65 8.73 26.89
C GLY A 345 17.96 7.64 25.85
N GLY A 346 18.75 6.64 26.26
CA GLY A 346 19.10 5.49 25.42
C GLY A 346 18.13 4.31 25.52
N THR A 347 17.21 4.30 26.50
CA THR A 347 16.38 3.13 26.81
C THR A 347 15.06 3.17 26.05
N HIS A 348 14.76 2.09 25.31
CA HIS A 348 13.43 1.90 24.70
C HIS A 348 12.38 1.70 25.79
N LEU A 349 11.27 2.43 25.67
CA LEU A 349 10.17 2.34 26.63
C LEU A 349 8.99 1.56 26.10
N VAL A 350 8.52 1.95 24.91
CA VAL A 350 7.27 1.44 24.34
C VAL A 350 7.25 1.68 22.84
N THR A 351 6.63 0.76 22.11
CA THR A 351 6.24 0.93 20.72
C THR A 351 4.73 1.18 20.66
N LEU A 352 4.32 2.26 20.00
CA LEU A 352 2.93 2.67 19.87
C LEU A 352 2.52 2.65 18.39
N PRO A 353 1.27 2.28 18.05
CA PRO A 353 0.79 2.42 16.68
C PRO A 353 0.77 3.90 16.29
N ARG A 354 1.10 4.22 15.02
CA ARG A 354 1.07 5.60 14.53
C ARG A 354 -0.37 6.03 14.24
N GLY A 355 -0.87 6.96 15.04
CA GLY A 355 -2.13 7.63 14.74
C GLY A 355 -1.98 8.59 13.55
N ARG A 356 -3.08 8.85 12.86
CA ARG A 356 -3.11 9.73 11.68
C ARG A 356 -4.21 10.77 11.88
N PRO A 357 -3.92 12.08 11.69
CA PRO A 357 -4.95 13.10 11.82
C PRO A 357 -6.04 12.86 10.78
N HIS A 358 -7.29 13.16 11.14
CA HIS A 358 -8.40 13.03 10.21
C HIS A 358 -8.26 14.03 9.05
N PRO A 359 -8.78 13.72 7.84
CA PRO A 359 -8.74 14.62 6.68
C PRO A 359 -9.37 16.00 6.94
N ASN A 360 -10.29 16.09 7.89
CA ASN A 360 -10.93 17.33 8.34
C ASN A 360 -10.06 18.17 9.31
N GLY A 361 -8.80 17.79 9.53
CA GLY A 361 -7.85 18.49 10.39
C GLY A 361 -8.05 18.26 11.89
N LYS A 362 -8.99 17.38 12.31
CA LYS A 362 -9.17 17.04 13.72
C LYS A 362 -7.99 16.25 14.27
N TYR A 363 -7.68 16.50 15.53
CA TYR A 363 -6.70 15.74 16.28
C TYR A 363 -7.16 14.29 16.41
N ASP A 364 -6.24 13.35 16.20
CA ASP A 364 -6.46 11.94 16.52
C ASP A 364 -5.76 11.59 17.84
N GLN A 365 -6.08 10.43 18.40
CA GLN A 365 -5.63 10.02 19.72
C GLN A 365 -5.30 8.54 19.73
N VAL A 366 -4.09 8.21 20.18
CA VAL A 366 -3.63 6.85 20.44
C VAL A 366 -3.52 6.68 21.95
N VAL A 367 -4.43 5.86 22.48
CA VAL A 367 -4.63 5.72 23.91
C VAL A 367 -4.42 4.26 24.30
N ASP A 368 -3.60 4.05 25.30
CA ASP A 368 -3.56 2.80 26.04
C ASP A 368 -4.11 3.09 27.45
N TYR A 369 -5.23 2.45 27.80
CA TYR A 369 -5.86 2.67 29.10
C TYR A 369 -4.94 2.28 30.26
N ARG A 370 -4.00 1.35 30.05
CA ARG A 370 -3.00 0.93 31.05
C ARG A 370 -2.14 2.11 31.52
N HIS A 371 -1.92 3.10 30.67
CA HIS A 371 -1.16 4.31 31.02
C HIS A 371 -1.89 5.21 32.01
N VAL A 372 -3.23 5.20 32.02
CA VAL A 372 -4.06 6.12 32.80
C VAL A 372 -4.87 5.43 33.90
N ILE A 373 -4.95 4.10 33.90
CA ILE A 373 -5.84 3.34 34.77
C ILE A 373 -5.59 3.61 36.26
N HIS A 374 -4.33 3.68 36.69
CA HIS A 374 -3.99 4.00 38.08
C HIS A 374 -4.44 5.39 38.51
N SER A 375 -4.38 6.37 37.59
CA SER A 375 -4.87 7.73 37.83
C SER A 375 -6.40 7.77 37.87
N LEU A 376 -7.07 7.02 36.97
CA LEU A 376 -8.53 6.90 36.95
C LEU A 376 -9.06 6.20 38.21
N ARG A 377 -8.39 5.18 38.76
CA ARG A 377 -8.77 4.56 40.04
C ARG A 377 -8.83 5.56 41.19
N ARG A 378 -7.91 6.53 41.21
CA ARG A 378 -7.90 7.62 42.21
C ARG A 378 -8.97 8.67 41.95
N LYS A 379 -9.33 8.90 40.67
CA LYS A 379 -10.30 9.91 40.24
C LYS A 379 -11.32 9.34 39.25
N PRO A 380 -12.22 8.42 39.65
CA PRO A 380 -13.06 7.69 38.69
C PRO A 380 -13.99 8.59 37.87
N MET A 381 -14.48 9.67 38.49
CA MET A 381 -15.34 10.67 37.82
C MET A 381 -14.67 11.35 36.62
N ALA A 382 -13.33 11.32 36.52
CA ALA A 382 -12.64 11.86 35.35
C ALA A 382 -13.00 11.10 34.05
N LEU A 383 -13.45 9.84 34.14
CA LEU A 383 -13.87 9.05 32.99
C LEU A 383 -15.08 9.65 32.26
N LEU A 384 -16.00 10.28 32.99
CA LEU A 384 -17.32 10.68 32.48
C LEU A 384 -17.23 11.58 31.23
N ASN A 385 -16.41 12.63 31.32
CA ASN A 385 -16.23 13.66 30.29
C ASN A 385 -14.79 13.68 29.76
N LEU A 386 -14.09 12.55 29.80
CA LEU A 386 -12.74 12.46 29.26
C LEU A 386 -12.78 12.59 27.74
N VAL A 387 -11.97 13.49 27.18
CA VAL A 387 -11.96 13.80 25.73
C VAL A 387 -11.73 12.54 24.88
N TYR A 388 -10.93 11.60 25.39
CA TYR A 388 -10.57 10.35 24.72
C TYR A 388 -11.22 9.11 25.33
N ARG A 389 -12.33 9.28 26.08
CA ARG A 389 -13.01 8.20 26.81
C ARG A 389 -13.26 6.97 25.96
N ASP A 390 -13.84 7.15 24.77
CA ASP A 390 -14.27 6.02 23.96
C ASP A 390 -13.10 5.23 23.37
N ARG A 391 -11.90 5.83 23.31
CA ARG A 391 -10.64 5.17 22.92
C ARG A 391 -9.99 4.38 24.08
N LEU A 392 -10.44 4.55 25.32
CA LEU A 392 -9.94 3.77 26.47
C LEU A 392 -10.48 2.35 26.49
N PHE A 393 -11.66 2.13 25.91
CA PHE A 393 -12.30 0.83 25.97
C PHE A 393 -11.61 -0.13 25.02
N PRO A 394 -10.99 -1.22 25.52
CA PRO A 394 -10.20 -2.10 24.68
C PRO A 394 -11.04 -2.86 23.66
N ARG A 395 -12.31 -3.13 24.00
CA ARG A 395 -13.28 -3.84 23.14
C ARG A 395 -14.65 -3.19 23.28
N ASP A 396 -15.49 -3.35 22.25
CA ASP A 396 -16.84 -2.77 22.21
C ASP A 396 -17.73 -3.19 23.41
N ALA A 397 -17.53 -4.41 23.93
CA ALA A 397 -18.21 -4.89 25.13
C ALA A 397 -18.06 -3.91 26.32
N TYR A 398 -16.84 -3.40 26.56
CA TYR A 398 -16.58 -2.44 27.64
C TYR A 398 -17.33 -1.12 27.46
N ARG A 399 -17.39 -0.61 26.22
CA ARG A 399 -18.15 0.61 25.89
C ARG A 399 -19.64 0.41 26.16
N LYS A 400 -20.23 -0.66 25.63
CA LYS A 400 -21.64 -1.02 25.83
C LYS A 400 -21.98 -1.24 27.31
N THR A 401 -21.07 -1.87 28.07
CA THR A 401 -21.22 -2.02 29.51
C THR A 401 -21.25 -0.66 30.21
N PHE A 402 -20.38 0.28 29.83
CA PHE A 402 -20.39 1.61 30.42
C PHE A 402 -21.70 2.37 30.15
N ASP A 403 -22.19 2.32 28.91
CA ASP A 403 -23.46 2.94 28.53
C ASP A 403 -24.62 2.36 29.37
N ARG A 404 -24.69 1.03 29.49
CA ARG A 404 -25.70 0.36 30.33
C ARG A 404 -25.57 0.71 31.82
N LEU A 405 -24.35 0.86 32.33
CA LEU A 405 -24.12 1.29 33.71
C LEU A 405 -24.64 2.71 33.95
N ARG A 406 -24.47 3.63 32.98
CA ARG A 406 -24.98 5.01 33.06
C ARG A 406 -26.50 5.10 32.96
N GLU A 407 -27.13 4.21 32.21
CA GLU A 407 -28.60 4.13 32.14
C GLU A 407 -29.24 3.69 33.47
N ARG A 408 -28.54 2.84 34.22
CA ARG A 408 -29.11 2.15 35.41
C ARG A 408 -28.62 2.70 36.74
N LEU A 409 -27.48 3.40 36.77
CA LEU A 409 -26.83 3.85 37.98
C LEU A 409 -26.45 5.33 37.89
N PRO A 410 -26.34 6.04 39.03
CA PRO A 410 -25.77 7.38 39.06
C PRO A 410 -24.34 7.39 38.51
N ASP A 411 -23.97 8.46 37.79
CA ASP A 411 -22.67 8.58 37.09
C ASP A 411 -21.46 8.22 37.97
N LYS A 412 -21.47 8.63 39.24
CA LYS A 412 -20.39 8.33 40.19
C LYS A 412 -20.19 6.82 40.43
N LYS A 413 -21.28 6.06 40.51
CA LYS A 413 -21.22 4.60 40.66
C LYS A 413 -20.82 3.94 39.34
N ALA A 414 -21.42 4.37 38.22
CA ALA A 414 -21.10 3.85 36.89
C ALA A 414 -19.61 4.02 36.55
N CYS A 415 -19.05 5.21 36.76
CA CYS A 415 -17.63 5.49 36.53
C CYS A 415 -16.72 4.64 37.41
N ARG A 416 -17.05 4.46 38.69
CA ARG A 416 -16.26 3.62 39.60
C ARG A 416 -16.23 2.16 39.15
N ILE A 417 -17.40 1.58 38.87
CA ILE A 417 -17.49 0.19 38.41
C ILE A 417 -16.70 0.00 37.12
N MET A 418 -16.85 0.92 36.16
CA MET A 418 -16.15 0.84 34.88
C MET A 418 -14.62 0.91 35.03
N VAL A 419 -14.13 1.82 35.87
CA VAL A 419 -12.71 1.93 36.17
C VAL A 419 -12.19 0.67 36.87
N ASP A 420 -12.96 0.10 37.80
CA ASP A 420 -12.59 -1.15 38.47
C ASP A 420 -12.58 -2.34 37.50
N LEU A 421 -13.48 -2.39 36.50
CA LEU A 421 -13.46 -3.40 35.42
C LEU A 421 -12.21 -3.27 34.54
N LEU A 422 -11.84 -2.05 34.15
CA LEU A 422 -10.60 -1.81 33.38
C LEU A 422 -9.36 -2.15 34.22
N ALA A 423 -9.37 -1.85 35.52
CA ALA A 423 -8.30 -2.22 36.43
C ALA A 423 -8.16 -3.73 36.57
N LEU A 424 -9.29 -4.45 36.72
CA LEU A 424 -9.30 -5.91 36.76
C LEU A 424 -8.72 -6.51 35.47
N ALA A 425 -9.13 -6.00 34.31
CA ALA A 425 -8.59 -6.42 33.01
C ALA A 425 -7.07 -6.22 32.93
N HIS A 426 -6.57 -5.08 33.40
CA HIS A 426 -5.15 -4.77 33.41
C HIS A 426 -4.36 -5.66 34.39
N GLU A 427 -4.84 -5.81 35.62
CA GLU A 427 -4.15 -6.52 36.70
C GLU A 427 -4.13 -8.04 36.51
N ARG A 428 -5.15 -8.59 35.84
CA ARG A 428 -5.28 -10.04 35.59
C ARG A 428 -4.93 -10.45 34.15
N GLY A 429 -4.70 -9.49 33.25
CA GLY A 429 -4.41 -9.79 31.84
C GLY A 429 -5.56 -10.46 31.08
N CYS A 430 -6.80 -10.34 31.57
CA CYS A 430 -7.97 -11.10 31.09
C CYS A 430 -8.93 -10.27 30.22
N GLU A 431 -8.39 -9.36 29.40
CA GLU A 431 -9.16 -8.36 28.65
C GLU A 431 -10.18 -8.98 27.67
N THR A 432 -9.80 -10.08 27.02
CA THR A 432 -10.64 -10.75 26.01
C THR A 432 -11.73 -11.58 26.69
N GLU A 433 -11.37 -12.36 27.69
CA GLU A 433 -12.25 -13.23 28.45
C GLU A 433 -13.27 -12.41 29.24
N LEU A 434 -12.83 -11.31 29.86
CA LEU A 434 -13.71 -10.37 30.55
C LEU A 434 -14.69 -9.72 29.56
N ALA A 435 -14.27 -9.33 28.36
CA ALA A 435 -15.19 -8.85 27.33
C ALA A 435 -16.25 -9.88 26.93
N GLY A 436 -15.90 -11.17 26.91
CA GLY A 436 -16.86 -12.26 26.70
C GLY A 436 -17.91 -12.33 27.81
N GLN A 437 -17.48 -12.26 29.08
CA GLN A 437 -18.39 -12.22 30.24
C GLN A 437 -19.29 -10.98 30.24
N LEU A 438 -18.72 -9.81 29.89
CA LEU A 438 -19.47 -8.56 29.78
C LEU A 438 -20.54 -8.62 28.69
N THR A 439 -20.23 -9.23 27.55
CA THR A 439 -21.21 -9.46 26.46
C THR A 439 -22.35 -10.35 26.95
N ALA A 440 -22.04 -11.47 27.62
CA ALA A 440 -23.05 -12.38 28.17
C ALA A 440 -23.93 -11.72 29.24
N ASP A 441 -23.37 -10.87 30.10
CA ASP A 441 -24.14 -10.10 31.09
C ASP A 441 -25.04 -9.06 30.42
N LEU A 442 -24.57 -8.40 29.36
CA LEU A 442 -25.37 -7.45 28.57
C LEU A 442 -26.55 -8.12 27.87
N GLU A 443 -26.33 -9.26 27.21
CA GLU A 443 -27.36 -10.06 26.53
C GLU A 443 -28.44 -10.55 27.51
N ALA A 444 -28.03 -10.94 28.71
CA ALA A 444 -28.94 -11.33 29.77
C ALA A 444 -29.57 -10.15 30.54
N GLY A 445 -29.28 -8.91 30.15
CA GLY A 445 -29.82 -7.72 30.80
C GLY A 445 -29.31 -7.47 32.23
N ARG A 446 -28.22 -8.11 32.64
CA ARG A 446 -27.61 -7.98 33.97
C ARG A 446 -26.56 -6.87 33.99
N LEU A 447 -26.29 -6.35 35.18
CA LEU A 447 -25.13 -5.48 35.42
C LEU A 447 -23.93 -6.34 35.87
N PRO A 448 -22.69 -5.94 35.52
CA PRO A 448 -21.50 -6.67 35.93
C PRO A 448 -21.32 -6.65 37.46
N ASP A 449 -21.04 -7.82 38.03
CA ASP A 449 -20.70 -7.97 39.45
C ASP A 449 -19.19 -8.13 39.60
N LEU A 450 -18.55 -7.10 40.16
CA LEU A 450 -17.10 -7.05 40.36
C LEU A 450 -16.58 -8.14 41.30
N ASN A 451 -17.36 -8.58 42.30
CA ASN A 451 -16.92 -9.63 43.21
C ASN A 451 -16.91 -10.98 42.50
N ARG A 452 -17.99 -11.27 41.75
CA ARG A 452 -18.09 -12.48 40.92
C ARG A 452 -16.98 -12.53 39.88
N LEU A 453 -16.77 -11.44 39.15
CA LEU A 453 -15.73 -11.34 38.12
C LEU A 453 -14.32 -11.39 38.72
N GLY A 454 -14.10 -10.73 39.86
CA GLY A 454 -12.82 -10.75 40.56
C GLY A 454 -12.45 -12.15 41.07
N ALA A 455 -13.42 -12.93 41.54
CA ALA A 455 -13.22 -14.32 41.93
C ALA A 455 -12.99 -15.24 40.71
N HIS A 456 -13.73 -15.02 39.62
CA HIS A 456 -13.60 -15.81 38.40
C HIS A 456 -12.22 -15.65 37.72
N PHE A 457 -11.68 -14.42 37.72
CA PHE A 457 -10.36 -14.11 37.17
C PHE A 457 -9.26 -14.06 38.24
N ALA A 458 -9.49 -14.66 39.40
CA ALA A 458 -8.44 -14.82 40.40
C ALA A 458 -7.39 -15.84 39.89
N PRO A 459 -6.09 -15.62 40.17
CA PRO A 459 -5.06 -16.63 39.93
C PRO A 459 -5.43 -17.89 40.69
N ASP A 460 -5.26 -19.05 40.07
CA ASP A 460 -5.46 -20.33 40.76
C ASP A 460 -4.50 -20.41 41.96
N PRO A 461 -5.02 -20.49 43.20
CA PRO A 461 -4.19 -20.59 44.39
C PRO A 461 -3.21 -21.76 44.34
N ALA A 462 -3.54 -22.84 43.63
CA ALA A 462 -2.67 -24.01 43.47
C ALA A 462 -1.46 -23.76 42.56
N ASN A 463 -1.52 -22.76 41.68
CA ASN A 463 -0.44 -22.39 40.75
C ASN A 463 0.37 -21.17 41.21
N LEU A 464 0.06 -20.60 42.39
CA LEU A 464 0.88 -19.54 42.96
C LEU A 464 2.19 -20.14 43.50
N PRO A 465 3.37 -19.66 43.06
CA PRO A 465 4.62 -20.12 43.63
C PRO A 465 4.65 -19.77 45.12
N ASN A 466 4.95 -20.75 45.97
CA ASN A 466 5.15 -20.51 47.38
C ASN A 466 6.50 -19.77 47.55
N VAL A 467 6.45 -18.43 47.57
CA VAL A 467 7.64 -17.59 47.73
C VAL A 467 8.02 -17.56 49.21
N VAL A 468 8.89 -18.49 49.61
CA VAL A 468 9.52 -18.46 50.93
C VAL A 468 10.70 -17.48 50.87
N VAL A 469 10.48 -16.26 51.35
CA VAL A 469 11.58 -15.31 51.56
C VAL A 469 12.34 -15.73 52.81
N GLN A 470 13.43 -16.49 52.63
CA GLN A 470 14.39 -16.71 53.70
C GLN A 470 15.20 -15.43 53.93
N LEU A 471 14.85 -14.71 54.99
CA LEU A 471 15.65 -13.58 55.45
C LEU A 471 17.00 -14.11 55.93
N VAL A 472 18.05 -13.83 55.17
CA VAL A 472 19.41 -14.20 55.53
C VAL A 472 19.80 -13.45 56.81
N PRO A 473 20.39 -14.12 57.83
CA PRO A 473 20.82 -13.47 59.06
C PRO A 473 21.76 -12.30 58.76
N LEU A 474 21.55 -11.17 59.44
CA LEU A 474 22.34 -9.93 59.26
C LEU A 474 23.86 -10.17 59.38
N ALA A 475 24.28 -11.17 60.14
CA ALA A 475 25.69 -11.58 60.28
C ALA A 475 26.34 -11.99 58.94
N THR A 476 25.57 -12.52 57.99
CA THR A 476 26.08 -12.97 56.67
C THR A 476 26.54 -11.78 55.81
N TYR A 477 25.95 -10.60 56.02
CA TYR A 477 26.38 -9.36 55.36
C TYR A 477 27.72 -8.84 55.89
N LYS A 478 28.23 -9.35 57.03
CA LYS A 478 29.57 -9.00 57.53
C LYS A 478 30.69 -9.50 56.61
N CYS A 479 30.46 -10.52 55.79
CA CYS A 479 31.45 -10.94 54.77
C CYS A 479 31.56 -9.96 53.60
N LEU A 480 30.55 -9.11 53.37
CA LEU A 480 30.58 -8.07 52.33
C LEU A 480 31.26 -6.80 52.81
N ILE A 481 31.37 -6.62 54.13
CA ILE A 481 32.22 -5.59 54.75
C ILE A 481 33.57 -6.28 54.98
N GLY A 482 34.40 -6.29 53.95
CA GLY A 482 35.72 -6.94 54.00
C GLY A 482 36.48 -6.58 55.27
N THR A 483 37.24 -7.54 55.80
CA THR A 483 38.19 -7.38 56.90
C THR A 483 39.25 -6.35 56.53
N ALA A 484 38.91 -5.06 56.64
CA ALA A 484 39.88 -4.00 56.81
C ALA A 484 40.24 -3.96 58.29
N GLU A 485 41.38 -4.60 58.59
CA GLU A 485 42.32 -4.27 59.66
C GLU A 485 41.73 -3.53 60.87
N THR A 486 41.31 -4.29 61.89
CA THR A 486 41.52 -3.83 63.26
C THR A 486 42.91 -4.30 63.68
N GLY A 487 43.92 -3.55 63.22
CA GLY A 487 45.24 -3.59 63.82
C GLY A 487 45.14 -3.10 65.25
N GLY A 488 45.32 -3.99 66.20
CA GLY A 488 45.68 -3.59 67.56
C GLY A 488 47.19 -3.35 67.62
N ALA A 489 47.60 -2.22 68.22
CA ALA A 489 48.77 -2.13 69.09
C ALA A 489 48.83 -0.75 69.77
N ALA A 490 48.96 -0.80 71.10
CA ALA A 490 49.63 0.12 72.03
C ALA A 490 49.18 1.59 72.11
#